data_AF-A0A6N8HZL7-F1
#
_entry.id   AF-A0A6N8HZL7-F1
#
_cell.length_a   1.000
_cell.length_b   1.000
_cell.length_c   1.000
_cell.angle_alpha   90.00
_cell.angle_beta   90.00
_cell.angle_gamma   90.00
#
_symmetry.space_group_name_H-M   'P 1'
#
loop_
_entity.id
_entity.type
_entity.pdbx_description
1 polymer ?
#
loop_
_entity_poly.entity_id
_entity_poly.type
_entity_poly.pdbx_seq_one_letter_code
_entity_poly.pdbx_strand_id
1 'polypeptide(L)'
;MMVCVPAFAAESSNNDTEKFNVNIYSEEYPNAYIEQSFSPAKNILNGSNSSKVLVGTVNATVYVEEKYDTVNGKKICTSSKLLSKSEVNQIGKDKFNDISTNDVIEPSDSDSKGRLHLFFELYRNWDTDYAIEYQPSCTATWTWPDLTTGKNTPAAGDDFLGFVWGGNYDYNLESITAVDDSGNKRDTYSADSQPNKGHVWGFLEGPEYYGDRSYTKSIGAGLTMFKNKLTGGGNTTSFVCKYIHTYQEETGSINISTSGVGFSLSGTSKQWSLITRISSRPY
;
A
#
# COMPACT_ATOMS: atom_id res chain seq x y z
N MET A 1 7.31 -50.03 -48.36
CA MET A 1 7.71 -48.62 -48.54
C MET A 1 6.66 -47.79 -47.83
N MET A 2 6.95 -47.34 -46.61
CA MET A 2 5.99 -46.65 -45.74
C MET A 2 6.27 -45.16 -45.83
N VAL A 3 5.26 -44.39 -46.23
CA VAL A 3 5.32 -42.93 -46.41
C VAL A 3 5.02 -42.29 -45.06
N CYS A 4 5.98 -41.56 -44.48
CA CYS A 4 5.75 -40.71 -43.31
C CYS A 4 5.30 -39.32 -43.77
N VAL A 5 4.12 -38.89 -43.34
CA VAL A 5 3.61 -37.53 -43.47
C VAL A 5 4.18 -36.69 -42.30
N PRO A 6 4.74 -35.50 -42.52
CA PRO A 6 5.11 -34.63 -41.41
C PRO A 6 3.83 -34.12 -40.72
N ALA A 7 3.73 -34.35 -39.41
CA ALA A 7 2.69 -33.77 -38.59
C ALA A 7 2.99 -32.26 -38.43
N PHE A 8 2.12 -31.41 -38.98
CA PHE A 8 2.10 -30.00 -38.64
C PHE A 8 1.65 -29.86 -37.18
N ALA A 9 2.49 -29.26 -36.34
CA ALA A 9 2.08 -28.82 -35.02
C ALA A 9 1.00 -27.74 -35.20
N ALA A 10 -0.16 -27.96 -34.58
CA ALA A 10 -1.21 -26.95 -34.52
C ALA A 10 -0.69 -25.71 -33.81
N GLU A 11 -0.82 -24.54 -34.43
CA GLU A 11 -0.66 -23.25 -33.76
C GLU A 11 -1.65 -23.21 -32.60
N SER A 12 -1.13 -23.29 -31.37
CA SER A 12 -1.91 -22.99 -30.19
C SER A 12 -2.26 -21.51 -30.24
N SER A 13 -3.55 -21.20 -30.33
CA SER A 13 -4.10 -19.86 -30.17
C SER A 13 -3.45 -19.16 -28.97
N ASN A 14 -2.82 -18.00 -29.25
CA ASN A 14 -2.28 -17.06 -28.26
C ASN A 14 -3.34 -16.70 -27.20
N ASN A 15 -3.35 -17.44 -26.11
CA ASN A 15 -3.78 -16.91 -24.81
C ASN A 15 -2.51 -16.54 -24.05
N ASP A 16 -1.96 -15.40 -24.43
CA ASP A 16 -0.81 -14.77 -23.79
C ASP A 16 -1.29 -14.23 -22.42
N THR A 17 -1.52 -15.14 -21.46
CA THR A 17 -1.74 -14.77 -20.07
C THR A 17 -0.41 -14.29 -19.51
N GLU A 18 -0.16 -12.99 -19.66
CA GLU A 18 0.93 -12.29 -18.97
C GLU A 18 0.98 -12.74 -17.51
N LYS A 19 2.09 -13.36 -17.11
CA LYS A 19 2.31 -13.75 -15.72
C LYS A 19 2.64 -12.50 -14.91
N PHE A 20 1.62 -11.85 -14.39
CA PHE A 20 1.78 -10.80 -13.39
C PHE A 20 2.29 -11.43 -12.08
N ASN A 21 3.51 -11.07 -11.68
CA ASN A 21 4.02 -11.41 -10.36
C ASN A 21 3.55 -10.36 -9.35
N VAL A 22 2.81 -10.84 -8.36
CA VAL A 22 2.33 -10.06 -7.23
C VAL A 22 3.01 -10.57 -5.98
N ASN A 23 3.59 -9.65 -5.21
CA ASN A 23 4.18 -9.98 -3.93
C ASN A 23 3.67 -8.98 -2.89
N ILE A 24 3.22 -9.50 -1.74
CA ILE A 24 2.65 -8.74 -0.64
C ILE A 24 3.23 -9.28 0.65
N TYR A 25 3.90 -8.44 1.43
CA TYR A 25 4.57 -8.86 2.65
C TYR A 25 4.89 -7.66 3.55
N SER A 26 5.25 -7.96 4.79
CA SER A 26 5.90 -7.06 5.74
C SER A 26 7.28 -7.63 6.04
N GLU A 27 8.32 -6.79 6.04
CA GLU A 27 9.68 -7.23 6.39
C GLU A 27 9.80 -7.50 7.90
N GLU A 28 9.16 -6.66 8.70
CA GLU A 28 9.23 -6.68 10.16
C GLU A 28 8.36 -7.81 10.75
N TYR A 29 7.29 -8.20 10.04
CA TYR A 29 6.41 -9.29 10.43
C TYR A 29 6.20 -10.31 9.30
N PRO A 30 7.18 -11.20 9.01
CA PRO A 30 7.08 -12.18 7.93
C PRO A 30 5.92 -13.18 8.08
N ASN A 31 5.41 -13.36 9.31
CA ASN A 31 4.29 -14.25 9.62
C ASN A 31 2.95 -13.51 9.77
N ALA A 32 2.89 -12.23 9.39
CA ALA A 32 1.66 -11.45 9.42
C ALA A 32 0.58 -12.11 8.56
N TYR A 33 -0.65 -12.09 9.05
CA TYR A 33 -1.79 -12.51 8.27
C TYR A 33 -2.22 -11.39 7.34
N ILE A 34 -2.03 -11.60 6.04
CA ILE A 34 -2.42 -10.67 4.99
C ILE A 34 -3.59 -11.28 4.23
N GLU A 35 -4.77 -10.69 4.36
CA GLU A 35 -5.88 -11.01 3.46
C GLU A 35 -5.63 -10.31 2.14
N GLN A 36 -5.39 -11.09 1.09
CA GLN A 36 -5.00 -10.55 -0.19
C GLN A 36 -5.88 -11.04 -1.32
N SER A 37 -6.12 -10.15 -2.28
CA SER A 37 -6.65 -10.51 -3.58
C SER A 37 -5.92 -9.75 -4.67
N PHE A 38 -5.76 -10.41 -5.81
CA PHE A 38 -5.21 -9.81 -7.01
C PHE A 38 -6.18 -10.00 -8.15
N SER A 39 -6.46 -8.93 -8.88
CA SER A 39 -7.18 -9.01 -10.14
C SER A 39 -6.24 -8.57 -11.27
N PRO A 40 -5.82 -9.49 -12.16
CA PRO A 40 -5.13 -9.09 -13.37
C PRO A 40 -6.09 -8.31 -14.28
N ALA A 41 -5.55 -7.49 -15.17
CA ALA A 41 -6.28 -6.84 -16.24
C ALA A 41 -7.33 -7.77 -16.88
N LYS A 42 -8.62 -7.42 -16.75
CA LYS A 42 -9.59 -7.84 -17.77
C LYS A 42 -9.46 -6.80 -18.87
N ASN A 43 -9.06 -7.22 -20.07
CA ASN A 43 -9.28 -6.39 -21.25
C ASN A 43 -10.76 -5.98 -21.25
N ILE A 44 -11.01 -4.68 -21.46
CA ILE A 44 -12.31 -4.02 -21.70
C ILE A 44 -12.88 -3.25 -20.49
N LEU A 45 -12.68 -1.92 -20.51
CA LEU A 45 -13.76 -0.96 -20.28
C LEU A 45 -14.10 -0.31 -21.63
N ASN A 46 -14.91 -0.98 -22.44
CA ASN A 46 -15.65 -0.34 -23.54
C ASN A 46 -16.82 0.39 -22.90
N GLY A 47 -16.58 1.64 -22.48
CA GLY A 47 -17.64 2.48 -21.95
C GLY A 47 -17.06 3.73 -21.31
N SER A 48 -17.19 4.85 -22.00
CA SER A 48 -16.62 6.18 -21.73
C SER A 48 -15.19 6.38 -22.24
N ASN A 49 -14.91 7.58 -22.75
CA ASN A 49 -13.72 8.00 -23.51
C ASN A 49 -12.37 7.93 -22.74
N SER A 50 -12.17 7.01 -21.79
CA SER A 50 -10.90 6.84 -21.10
C SER A 50 -10.04 5.79 -21.83
N SER A 51 -8.91 6.21 -22.40
CA SER A 51 -7.88 5.32 -22.99
C SER A 51 -7.15 4.43 -21.96
N LYS A 52 -7.52 4.52 -20.67
CA LYS A 52 -6.87 3.80 -19.56
C LYS A 52 -7.21 2.31 -19.57
N VAL A 53 -6.19 1.47 -19.63
CA VAL A 53 -6.28 0.02 -19.45
C VAL A 53 -5.79 -0.34 -18.05
N LEU A 54 -6.64 -0.97 -17.25
CA LEU A 54 -6.23 -1.52 -15.97
C LEU A 54 -5.19 -2.63 -16.22
N VAL A 55 -4.02 -2.53 -15.58
CA VAL A 55 -2.95 -3.56 -15.62
C VAL A 55 -3.18 -4.59 -14.53
N GLY A 56 -3.52 -4.12 -13.32
CA GLY A 56 -3.89 -4.98 -12.22
C GLY A 56 -4.24 -4.20 -10.96
N THR A 57 -4.95 -4.87 -10.06
CA THR A 57 -5.25 -4.37 -8.72
C THR A 57 -4.79 -5.36 -7.66
N VAL A 58 -4.23 -4.83 -6.58
CA VAL A 58 -3.82 -5.55 -5.39
C VAL A 58 -4.61 -5.01 -4.20
N ASN A 59 -5.30 -5.90 -3.50
CA ASN A 59 -5.90 -5.61 -2.20
C ASN A 59 -5.09 -6.35 -1.14
N ALA A 60 -4.70 -5.66 -0.08
CA ALA A 60 -3.98 -6.23 1.04
C ALA A 60 -4.53 -5.68 2.35
N THR A 61 -5.09 -6.54 3.19
CA THR A 61 -5.55 -6.17 4.54
C THR A 61 -4.70 -6.87 5.58
N VAL A 62 -4.13 -6.10 6.50
CA VAL A 62 -3.41 -6.60 7.68
C VAL A 62 -4.15 -6.24 8.95
N TYR A 63 -3.94 -7.06 9.99
CA TYR A 63 -4.54 -6.87 11.31
C TYR A 63 -3.47 -6.43 12.29
N VAL A 64 -3.80 -5.43 13.10
CA VAL A 64 -2.87 -4.74 13.97
C VAL A 64 -3.36 -4.81 15.40
N GLU A 65 -2.48 -5.14 16.33
CA GLU A 65 -2.68 -4.91 17.76
C GLU A 65 -1.66 -3.90 18.23
N GLU A 66 -2.14 -2.85 18.89
CA GLU A 66 -1.28 -1.86 19.54
C GLU A 66 -1.53 -1.85 21.04
N LYS A 67 -0.46 -1.62 21.81
CA LYS A 67 -0.52 -1.53 23.27
C LYS A 67 -0.07 -0.17 23.73
N TYR A 68 -0.82 0.42 24.65
CA TYR A 68 -0.57 1.77 25.13
C TYR A 68 -0.23 1.83 26.61
N ASP A 69 0.64 2.77 26.96
CA ASP A 69 0.93 3.12 28.35
C ASP A 69 0.82 4.64 28.55
N THR A 70 0.70 5.06 29.80
CA THR A 70 0.66 6.48 30.18
C THR A 70 1.94 6.85 30.91
N VAL A 71 2.82 7.61 30.24
CA VAL A 71 4.09 8.08 30.81
C VAL A 71 4.04 9.59 30.93
N ASN A 72 4.26 10.13 32.13
CA ASN A 72 4.18 11.57 32.42
C ASN A 72 2.83 12.19 31.99
N GLY A 73 1.76 11.41 32.12
CA GLY A 73 0.42 11.79 31.69
C GLY A 73 0.19 11.66 30.17
N LYS A 74 1.21 11.32 29.35
CA LYS A 74 1.10 11.20 27.87
C LYS A 74 0.86 9.76 27.51
N LYS A 75 -0.16 9.53 26.68
CA LYS A 75 -0.41 8.23 26.09
C LYS A 75 0.66 7.95 25.04
N ILE A 76 1.37 6.84 25.19
CA ILE A 76 2.45 6.42 24.31
C ILE A 76 2.14 5.01 23.80
N CYS A 77 2.25 4.79 22.48
CA CYS A 77 2.21 3.46 21.91
C CYS A 77 3.53 2.74 22.26
N THR A 78 3.41 1.64 23.00
CA THR A 78 4.55 0.84 23.47
C THR A 78 4.88 -0.30 22.51
N SER A 79 3.88 -0.77 21.76
CA SER A 79 3.99 -1.85 20.80
C SER A 79 2.92 -1.66 19.72
N SER A 80 3.28 -1.85 18.44
CA SER A 80 2.36 -1.99 17.32
C SER A 80 2.80 -3.19 16.50
N LYS A 81 1.92 -4.19 16.35
CA LYS A 81 2.26 -5.50 15.81
C LYS A 81 1.27 -5.94 14.73
N LEU A 82 1.79 -6.41 13.59
CA LEU A 82 1.00 -7.15 12.62
C LEU A 82 0.77 -8.59 13.12
N LEU A 83 -0.50 -8.98 13.23
CA LEU A 83 -0.92 -10.25 13.83
C LEU A 83 -0.84 -11.41 12.83
N SER A 84 -0.46 -12.58 13.33
CA SER A 84 -0.51 -13.84 12.59
C SER A 84 -1.93 -14.38 12.45
N LYS A 85 -2.12 -15.37 11.57
CA LYS A 85 -3.46 -15.93 11.30
C LYS A 85 -4.07 -16.60 12.52
N SER A 86 -3.25 -17.27 13.33
CA SER A 86 -3.69 -17.88 14.60
C SER A 86 -4.15 -16.83 15.61
N GLU A 87 -3.42 -15.72 15.73
CA GLU A 87 -3.78 -14.63 16.65
C GLU A 87 -5.09 -13.96 16.22
N VAL A 88 -5.24 -13.66 14.92
CA VAL A 88 -6.50 -13.10 14.37
C VAL A 88 -7.67 -14.05 14.60
N ASN A 89 -7.49 -15.35 14.37
CA ASN A 89 -8.55 -16.34 14.60
C ASN A 89 -8.91 -16.49 16.08
N GLN A 90 -7.94 -16.37 16.98
CA GLN A 90 -8.16 -16.44 18.43
C GLN A 90 -8.92 -15.21 18.95
N ILE A 91 -8.60 -14.02 18.42
CA ILE A 91 -9.26 -12.76 18.78
C ILE A 91 -10.67 -12.68 18.18
N GLY A 92 -10.85 -13.16 16.95
CA GLY A 92 -12.07 -12.98 16.16
C GLY A 92 -11.98 -11.75 15.26
N LYS A 93 -12.22 -11.94 13.95
CA LYS A 93 -12.09 -10.87 12.93
C LYS A 93 -13.05 -9.70 13.15
N ASP A 94 -14.21 -9.98 13.73
CA ASP A 94 -15.24 -9.03 14.12
C ASP A 94 -14.70 -7.94 15.06
N LYS A 95 -13.68 -8.25 15.87
CA LYS A 95 -13.02 -7.29 16.77
C LYS A 95 -12.13 -6.26 16.07
N PHE A 96 -11.94 -6.36 14.76
CA PHE A 96 -11.13 -5.43 13.96
C PHE A 96 -11.97 -4.59 12.99
N ASN A 97 -13.30 -4.79 12.97
CA ASN A 97 -14.21 -4.00 12.15
C ASN A 97 -14.71 -2.78 12.94
N ASP A 98 -15.19 -1.75 12.24
CA ASP A 98 -15.87 -0.62 12.88
C ASP A 98 -16.99 -1.14 13.81
N ILE A 99 -17.05 -0.65 15.04
CA ILE A 99 -18.15 -0.95 15.94
C ILE A 99 -19.43 -0.38 15.34
N SER A 100 -20.41 -1.25 15.10
CA SER A 100 -21.77 -0.78 14.82
C SER A 100 -22.24 0.00 16.04
N THR A 101 -22.92 1.15 15.88
CA THR A 101 -23.32 2.06 16.96
C THR A 101 -24.20 1.43 18.07
N ASN A 102 -24.50 0.13 17.98
CA ASN A 102 -25.31 -0.63 18.92
C ASN A 102 -24.51 -1.63 19.78
N ASP A 103 -23.23 -1.86 19.51
CA ASP A 103 -22.41 -2.78 20.30
C ASP A 103 -21.69 -2.00 21.40
N VAL A 104 -22.23 -2.06 22.62
CA VAL A 104 -21.54 -1.55 23.82
C VAL A 104 -20.39 -2.50 24.13
N ILE A 105 -19.18 -2.15 23.68
CA ILE A 105 -17.95 -2.81 24.12
C ILE A 105 -17.40 -2.04 25.32
N GLU A 106 -17.29 -2.70 26.47
CA GLU A 106 -16.62 -2.18 27.66
C GLU A 106 -15.13 -1.91 27.34
N PRO A 107 -14.60 -0.69 27.57
CA PRO A 107 -13.21 -0.35 27.31
C PRO A 107 -12.30 -0.88 28.43
N SER A 108 -12.11 -2.19 28.49
CA SER A 108 -11.30 -2.83 29.53
C SER A 108 -9.84 -3.05 29.15
N ASP A 109 -9.50 -3.14 27.86
CA ASP A 109 -8.15 -3.51 27.44
C ASP A 109 -7.29 -2.26 27.15
N SER A 110 -6.05 -2.27 27.63
CA SER A 110 -4.98 -1.32 27.27
C SER A 110 -4.55 -1.39 25.80
N ASP A 111 -5.19 -2.25 25.03
CA ASP A 111 -4.74 -2.72 23.73
C ASP A 111 -5.80 -2.35 22.69
N SER A 112 -5.42 -1.54 21.69
CA SER A 112 -6.26 -1.27 20.53
C SER A 112 -6.04 -2.36 19.47
N LYS A 113 -7.08 -2.64 18.70
CA LYS A 113 -7.06 -3.62 17.62
C LYS A 113 -7.61 -2.97 16.38
N GLY A 114 -6.94 -3.07 15.24
CA GLY A 114 -7.38 -2.40 14.03
C GLY A 114 -6.96 -3.16 12.79
N ARG A 115 -7.34 -2.64 11.64
CA ARG A 115 -6.85 -3.16 10.35
C ARG A 115 -6.45 -2.03 9.43
N LEU A 116 -5.39 -2.28 8.69
CA LEU A 116 -4.96 -1.44 7.59
C LEU A 116 -5.30 -2.16 6.28
N HIS A 117 -6.04 -1.48 5.42
CA HIS A 117 -6.32 -1.92 4.06
C HIS A 117 -5.54 -1.08 3.07
N LEU A 118 -4.70 -1.73 2.26
CA LEU A 118 -3.98 -1.15 1.16
C LEU A 118 -4.59 -1.62 -0.16
N PHE A 119 -4.98 -0.66 -1.00
CA PHE A 119 -5.50 -0.89 -2.34
C PHE A 119 -4.57 -0.25 -3.36
N PHE A 120 -3.81 -1.06 -4.09
CA PHE A 120 -2.86 -0.61 -5.10
C PHE A 120 -3.36 -0.97 -6.50
N GLU A 121 -3.48 0.04 -7.35
CA GLU A 121 -3.91 -0.07 -8.73
C GLU A 121 -2.81 0.43 -9.66
N LEU A 122 -2.66 -0.24 -10.80
CA LEU A 122 -1.81 0.20 -11.88
C LEU A 122 -2.63 0.30 -13.15
N TYR A 123 -2.73 1.51 -13.69
CA TYR A 123 -3.33 1.76 -15.00
C TYR A 123 -2.25 2.05 -16.02
N ARG A 124 -2.50 1.68 -17.27
CA ARG A 124 -1.75 2.13 -18.44
C ARG A 124 -2.62 3.10 -19.21
N ASN A 125 -2.18 4.35 -19.38
CA ASN A 125 -3.01 5.39 -19.98
C ASN A 125 -2.95 5.41 -21.51
N TRP A 126 -1.75 5.25 -22.06
CA TRP A 126 -1.52 5.07 -23.49
C TRP A 126 -0.25 4.23 -23.71
N ASP A 127 -0.22 3.52 -24.82
CA ASP A 127 0.79 2.52 -25.18
C ASP A 127 1.05 2.62 -26.68
N THR A 128 2.30 2.83 -27.07
CA THR A 128 2.75 2.75 -28.46
C THR A 128 3.94 1.81 -28.54
N ASP A 129 4.34 1.41 -29.75
CA ASP A 129 5.52 0.56 -29.96
C ASP A 129 6.84 1.18 -29.46
N TYR A 130 6.85 2.47 -29.10
CA TYR A 130 8.05 3.19 -28.70
C TYR A 130 7.92 3.97 -27.38
N ALA A 131 6.72 4.16 -26.83
CA ALA A 131 6.52 4.93 -25.62
C ALA A 131 5.30 4.45 -24.82
N ILE A 132 5.34 4.63 -23.50
CA ILE A 132 4.32 4.10 -22.61
C ILE A 132 4.14 4.99 -21.38
N GLU A 133 2.89 5.12 -20.92
CA GLU A 133 2.52 5.85 -19.71
C GLU A 133 1.76 4.95 -18.74
N TYR A 134 2.20 4.95 -17.48
CA TYR A 134 1.57 4.28 -16.36
C TYR A 134 1.05 5.27 -15.32
N GLN A 135 -0.03 4.90 -14.65
CA GLN A 135 -0.66 5.66 -13.58
C GLN A 135 -0.91 4.75 -12.37
N PRO A 136 0.06 4.63 -11.45
CA PRO A 136 -0.12 3.94 -10.19
C PRO A 136 -0.98 4.81 -9.27
N SER A 137 -1.87 4.16 -8.53
CA SER A 137 -2.70 4.75 -7.49
C SER A 137 -2.70 3.81 -6.31
N CYS A 138 -2.52 4.32 -5.09
CA CYS A 138 -2.50 3.52 -3.89
C CYS A 138 -3.25 4.22 -2.78
N THR A 139 -4.17 3.51 -2.14
CA THR A 139 -4.93 4.01 -1.00
C THR A 139 -4.65 3.13 0.20
N ALA A 140 -4.25 3.75 1.30
CA ALA A 140 -4.13 3.10 2.61
C ALA A 140 -5.29 3.60 3.49
N THR A 141 -6.06 2.69 4.08
CA THR A 141 -7.21 3.03 4.91
C THR A 141 -7.23 2.21 6.19
N TRP A 142 -7.28 2.91 7.31
CA TRP A 142 -7.41 2.35 8.64
C TRP A 142 -8.87 2.12 9.01
N THR A 143 -9.11 1.03 9.74
CA THR A 143 -10.36 0.75 10.46
C THR A 143 -10.00 0.46 11.91
N TRP A 144 -10.56 1.23 12.84
CA TRP A 144 -10.45 1.01 14.28
C TRP A 144 -11.85 0.79 14.86
N PRO A 145 -12.08 -0.29 15.62
CA PRO A 145 -13.36 -0.68 16.18
C PRO A 145 -13.89 0.39 17.15
N ASP A 146 -13.07 0.89 18.08
CA ASP A 146 -13.51 1.84 19.11
C ASP A 146 -12.54 3.02 19.20
N LEU A 147 -12.98 4.25 18.91
CA LEU A 147 -12.25 5.47 19.29
C LEU A 147 -13.07 6.35 20.23
N THR A 148 -14.25 5.87 20.63
CA THR A 148 -15.20 6.64 21.44
C THR A 148 -14.72 6.79 22.89
N THR A 149 -13.75 5.99 23.31
CA THR A 149 -13.11 6.08 24.62
C THR A 149 -11.61 6.33 24.48
N GLY A 150 -11.08 7.25 25.30
CA GLY A 150 -9.76 7.91 25.15
C GLY A 150 -8.51 7.03 25.31
N LYS A 151 -8.57 5.75 24.91
CA LYS A 151 -7.49 4.77 24.98
C LYS A 151 -7.06 4.17 23.63
N ASN A 152 -7.69 4.54 22.52
CA ASN A 152 -7.44 3.88 21.22
C ASN A 152 -6.88 4.79 20.11
N THR A 153 -6.46 6.02 20.44
CA THR A 153 -5.77 6.88 19.47
C THR A 153 -4.44 6.26 19.03
N PRO A 154 -4.14 6.24 17.71
CA PRO A 154 -2.83 5.87 17.17
C PRO A 154 -1.67 6.60 17.85
N ALA A 155 -0.47 6.08 17.66
CA ALA A 155 0.74 6.73 18.16
C ALA A 155 0.91 8.14 17.56
N ALA A 156 1.61 9.00 18.30
CA ALA A 156 2.10 10.25 17.73
C ALA A 156 3.35 9.94 16.88
N GLY A 157 3.28 10.22 15.59
CA GLY A 157 4.33 9.94 14.62
C GLY A 157 3.83 10.17 13.19
N ASP A 158 4.77 10.34 12.26
CA ASP A 158 4.46 10.41 10.84
C ASP A 158 4.43 9.00 10.26
N ASP A 159 3.40 8.71 9.48
CA ASP A 159 3.32 7.56 8.62
C ASP A 159 3.69 7.96 7.19
N PHE A 160 4.05 6.96 6.38
CA PHE A 160 4.55 7.20 5.02
C PHE A 160 3.86 6.31 4.01
N LEU A 161 3.51 6.88 2.86
CA LEU A 161 3.03 6.16 1.70
C LEU A 161 3.88 6.58 0.50
N GLY A 162 4.29 5.64 -0.34
CA GLY A 162 5.10 5.98 -1.49
C GLY A 162 5.10 4.93 -2.58
N PHE A 163 5.58 5.37 -3.75
CA PHE A 163 5.79 4.53 -4.92
C PHE A 163 7.28 4.42 -5.22
N VAL A 164 7.70 3.22 -5.60
CA VAL A 164 9.02 2.98 -6.18
C VAL A 164 8.88 2.14 -7.42
N TRP A 165 9.65 2.48 -8.45
CA TRP A 165 9.56 1.83 -9.74
C TRP A 165 10.94 1.59 -10.36
N GLY A 166 11.01 0.55 -11.19
CA GLY A 166 12.16 0.31 -12.05
C GLY A 166 11.96 0.89 -13.45
N GLY A 167 12.95 0.67 -14.32
CA GLY A 167 12.80 0.89 -15.76
C GLY A 167 12.92 2.34 -16.22
N ASN A 168 13.48 3.22 -15.39
CA ASN A 168 13.79 4.62 -15.73
C ASN A 168 12.60 5.38 -16.35
N TYR A 169 11.43 5.27 -15.72
CA TYR A 169 10.27 6.09 -16.04
C TYR A 169 10.43 7.45 -15.37
N ASP A 170 10.14 8.53 -16.07
CA ASP A 170 10.02 9.84 -15.42
C ASP A 170 8.58 10.04 -14.93
N TYR A 171 8.35 11.01 -14.04
CA TYR A 171 7.01 11.32 -13.54
C TYR A 171 6.77 12.84 -13.52
N ASN A 172 5.54 13.27 -13.80
CA ASN A 172 5.23 14.71 -13.96
C ASN A 172 3.96 15.19 -13.26
N LEU A 173 3.08 14.27 -12.85
CA LEU A 173 1.86 14.60 -12.11
C LEU A 173 1.79 13.73 -10.87
N GLU A 174 1.47 14.37 -9.76
CA GLU A 174 1.28 13.75 -8.46
C GLU A 174 -0.08 14.18 -7.87
N SER A 175 -0.71 13.26 -7.15
CA SER A 175 -1.91 13.53 -6.38
C SER A 175 -1.78 12.86 -5.03
N ILE A 176 -2.03 13.61 -3.96
CA ILE A 176 -2.04 13.09 -2.60
C ILE A 176 -3.22 13.69 -1.85
N THR A 177 -3.94 12.89 -1.08
CA THR A 177 -5.01 13.35 -0.21
C THR A 177 -5.05 12.45 1.02
N ALA A 178 -4.91 13.07 2.19
CA ALA A 178 -5.13 12.42 3.47
C ALA A 178 -6.38 13.02 4.14
N VAL A 179 -7.16 12.17 4.80
CA VAL A 179 -8.35 12.58 5.57
C VAL A 179 -8.37 11.92 6.93
N ASP A 180 -8.89 12.63 7.91
CA ASP A 180 -9.13 12.09 9.24
C ASP A 180 -10.40 11.22 9.28
N ASP A 181 -10.69 10.68 10.45
CA ASP A 181 -11.84 9.84 10.73
C ASP A 181 -13.19 10.55 10.68
N SER A 182 -13.19 11.87 10.71
CA SER A 182 -14.34 12.73 10.48
C SER A 182 -14.46 13.19 9.01
N GLY A 183 -13.50 12.83 8.16
CA GLY A 183 -13.43 13.20 6.75
C GLY A 183 -12.80 14.57 6.49
N ASN A 184 -12.20 15.23 7.50
CA ASN A 184 -11.48 16.47 7.30
C ASN A 184 -10.12 16.21 6.66
N LYS A 185 -9.69 17.15 5.80
CA LYS A 185 -8.38 17.03 5.15
C LYS A 185 -7.25 17.12 6.17
N ARG A 186 -6.23 16.29 5.98
CA ARG A 186 -4.95 16.31 6.69
C ARG A 186 -3.83 16.80 5.78
N ASP A 187 -2.84 17.44 6.40
CA ASP A 187 -1.65 17.89 5.69
C ASP A 187 -0.74 16.70 5.37
N THR A 188 -0.04 16.83 4.24
CA THR A 188 0.91 15.85 3.71
C THR A 188 2.09 16.60 3.14
N TYR A 189 3.28 16.01 3.18
CA TYR A 189 4.49 16.61 2.61
C TYR A 189 5.30 15.57 1.82
N SER A 190 6.15 16.03 0.91
CA SER A 190 7.08 15.16 0.18
C SER A 190 8.28 14.83 1.09
N ALA A 191 8.41 13.57 1.48
CA ALA A 191 9.44 13.10 2.41
C ALA A 191 10.75 12.75 1.68
N ASP A 192 10.66 12.17 0.47
CA ASP A 192 11.77 12.01 -0.46
C ASP A 192 11.21 11.90 -1.89
N SER A 193 11.94 12.42 -2.86
CA SER A 193 11.61 12.30 -4.28
C SER A 193 12.88 12.15 -5.09
N GLN A 194 12.94 11.05 -5.84
CA GLN A 194 14.08 10.73 -6.68
C GLN A 194 13.57 10.44 -8.11
N PRO A 195 13.92 11.29 -9.09
CA PRO A 195 13.57 11.05 -10.49
C PRO A 195 13.97 9.63 -10.90
N ASN A 196 13.11 9.01 -11.69
CA ASN A 196 13.33 7.65 -12.21
C ASN A 196 13.39 6.52 -11.18
N LYS A 197 13.06 6.78 -9.92
CA LYS A 197 13.17 5.80 -8.84
C LYS A 197 11.95 5.74 -7.96
N GLY A 198 11.50 6.86 -7.40
CA GLY A 198 10.46 6.84 -6.38
C GLY A 198 9.99 8.21 -5.93
N HIS A 199 8.84 8.22 -5.27
CA HIS A 199 8.32 9.37 -4.55
C HIS A 199 7.61 8.89 -3.29
N VAL A 200 7.87 9.53 -2.15
CA VAL A 200 7.30 9.17 -0.84
C VAL A 200 6.73 10.41 -0.18
N TRP A 201 5.51 10.27 0.34
CA TRP A 201 4.85 11.28 1.15
C TRP A 201 4.85 10.88 2.62
N GLY A 202 5.05 11.86 3.49
CA GLY A 202 4.83 11.75 4.94
C GLY A 202 3.54 12.46 5.34
N PHE A 203 2.90 11.95 6.38
CA PHE A 203 1.69 12.52 6.96
C PHE A 203 1.56 12.12 8.43
N LEU A 204 0.99 13.01 9.23
CA LEU A 204 0.81 12.76 10.65
C LEU A 204 -0.32 11.73 10.88
N GLU A 205 -0.05 10.64 11.61
CA GLU A 205 -1.05 9.60 11.86
C GLU A 205 -2.01 9.97 13.00
N GLY A 206 -1.49 10.46 14.12
CA GLY A 206 -2.25 10.82 15.32
C GLY A 206 -2.14 12.31 15.68
N PRO A 207 -2.94 12.82 16.61
CA PRO A 207 -2.92 14.24 16.92
C PRO A 207 -1.62 14.63 17.66
N GLU A 208 -1.05 15.78 17.27
CA GLU A 208 0.11 16.39 17.95
C GLU A 208 -0.26 16.87 19.36
N TYR A 209 -1.54 17.22 19.58
CA TYR A 209 -2.04 17.87 20.78
C TYR A 209 -2.89 16.95 21.66
N TYR A 210 -2.70 17.08 22.98
CA TYR A 210 -3.56 16.47 23.98
C TYR A 210 -5.02 16.90 23.82
N GLY A 211 -5.91 15.92 23.68
CA GLY A 211 -7.36 16.12 23.69
C GLY A 211 -8.02 16.03 22.33
N ASP A 212 -7.25 16.16 21.24
CA ASP A 212 -7.69 15.72 19.92
C ASP A 212 -7.60 14.19 19.85
N ARG A 213 -8.63 13.57 19.27
CA ARG A 213 -8.76 12.10 19.15
C ARG A 213 -8.78 11.66 17.70
N SER A 214 -8.60 12.59 16.78
CA SER A 214 -8.63 12.33 15.36
C SER A 214 -7.31 11.69 14.91
N TYR A 215 -7.41 10.82 13.92
CA TYR A 215 -6.26 10.15 13.30
C TYR A 215 -6.43 10.18 11.80
N THR A 216 -5.36 10.00 11.04
CA THR A 216 -5.45 9.88 9.58
C THR A 216 -6.05 8.53 9.23
N LYS A 217 -7.34 8.56 8.87
CA LYS A 217 -8.10 7.35 8.52
C LYS A 217 -7.76 6.84 7.14
N SER A 218 -7.52 7.73 6.18
CA SER A 218 -7.25 7.32 4.81
C SER A 218 -6.25 8.26 4.15
N ILE A 219 -5.35 7.68 3.38
CA ILE A 219 -4.46 8.41 2.48
C ILE A 219 -4.49 7.76 1.11
N GLY A 220 -4.74 8.57 0.07
CA GLY A 220 -4.70 8.17 -1.32
C GLY A 220 -3.62 8.93 -2.06
N ALA A 221 -2.72 8.21 -2.72
CA ALA A 221 -1.63 8.74 -3.52
C ALA A 221 -1.72 8.24 -4.96
N GLY A 222 -1.24 9.04 -5.91
CA GLY A 222 -1.15 8.64 -7.31
C GLY A 222 -0.08 9.42 -8.05
N LEU A 223 0.48 8.79 -9.09
CA LEU A 223 1.46 9.39 -10.00
C LEU A 223 1.03 9.19 -11.45
N THR A 224 1.49 10.07 -12.34
CA THR A 224 1.60 9.79 -13.77
C THR A 224 3.05 9.65 -14.14
N MET A 225 3.42 8.47 -14.65
CA MET A 225 4.78 8.12 -15.04
C MET A 225 4.84 7.81 -16.52
N PHE A 226 5.85 8.33 -17.21
CA PHE A 226 5.98 8.21 -18.65
C PHE A 226 7.38 7.76 -19.04
N LYS A 227 7.46 7.12 -20.21
CA LYS A 227 8.70 6.78 -20.87
C LYS A 227 8.55 7.01 -22.37
N ASN A 228 9.28 8.00 -22.89
CA ASN A 228 9.18 8.42 -24.30
C ASN A 228 9.97 7.53 -25.27
N LYS A 229 10.77 6.60 -24.75
CA LYS A 229 11.52 5.61 -25.53
C LYS A 229 11.64 4.31 -24.75
N LEU A 230 11.09 3.22 -25.26
CA LEU A 230 11.30 1.89 -24.71
C LEU A 230 12.78 1.48 -24.85
N THR A 231 13.38 0.97 -23.78
CA THR A 231 14.83 0.71 -23.67
C THR A 231 15.17 -0.60 -22.95
N GLY A 232 14.18 -1.32 -22.43
CA GLY A 232 14.37 -2.56 -21.67
C GLY A 232 14.57 -3.81 -22.53
N GLY A 233 14.47 -3.72 -23.87
CA GLY A 233 14.81 -4.82 -24.78
C GLY A 233 13.98 -6.09 -24.56
N GLY A 234 12.73 -5.95 -24.10
CA GLY A 234 11.87 -7.08 -23.72
C GLY A 234 11.78 -7.36 -22.22
N ASN A 235 12.58 -6.67 -21.38
CA ASN A 235 12.50 -6.80 -19.92
C ASN A 235 11.28 -6.10 -19.33
N THR A 236 10.67 -6.70 -18.30
CA THR A 236 9.56 -6.12 -17.52
C THR A 236 10.07 -5.27 -16.36
N THR A 237 9.28 -4.28 -15.93
CA THR A 237 9.56 -3.51 -14.70
C THR A 237 8.58 -3.90 -13.58
N SER A 238 8.83 -3.40 -12.38
CA SER A 238 7.90 -3.50 -11.26
C SER A 238 7.56 -2.13 -10.71
N PHE A 239 6.31 -2.00 -10.29
CA PHE A 239 5.79 -0.88 -9.51
C PHE A 239 5.49 -1.39 -8.11
N VAL A 240 6.01 -0.68 -7.12
CA VAL A 240 5.86 -1.00 -5.70
C VAL A 240 5.09 0.14 -5.05
N CYS A 241 4.01 -0.17 -4.35
CA CYS A 241 3.44 0.71 -3.33
C CYS A 241 3.86 0.17 -1.97
N LYS A 242 4.43 1.04 -1.13
CA LYS A 242 4.81 0.70 0.25
C LYS A 242 4.19 1.70 1.21
N TYR A 243 3.64 1.18 2.30
CA TYR A 243 3.20 1.92 3.47
C TYR A 243 4.18 1.65 4.62
N ILE A 244 4.57 2.69 5.36
CA ILE A 244 5.31 2.56 6.62
C ILE A 244 4.45 3.18 7.72
N HIS A 245 4.17 2.39 8.73
CA HIS A 245 3.56 2.83 9.97
C HIS A 245 4.64 3.07 11.02
N THR A 246 4.58 4.19 11.73
CA THR A 246 5.43 4.48 12.88
C THR A 246 4.59 4.55 14.15
N TYR A 247 5.13 3.98 15.24
CA TYR A 247 4.48 4.03 16.54
C TYR A 247 5.33 4.72 17.61
N GLN A 248 6.12 5.69 17.14
CA GLN A 248 6.89 6.64 17.92
C GLN A 248 7.04 7.94 17.14
N GLU A 249 7.40 9.01 17.84
CA GLU A 249 7.77 10.27 17.20
C GLU A 249 8.94 10.03 16.23
N GLU A 250 8.77 10.48 14.99
CA GLU A 250 9.79 10.31 13.96
C GLU A 250 11.04 11.13 14.35
N THR A 251 12.21 10.51 14.23
CA THR A 251 13.50 11.19 14.45
C THR A 251 14.42 11.05 13.24
N GLY A 252 13.81 10.75 12.10
CA GLY A 252 14.41 10.02 11.00
C GLY A 252 14.47 10.76 9.67
N SER A 253 14.74 10.00 8.62
CA SER A 253 14.52 10.44 7.24
C SER A 253 14.23 9.25 6.33
N ILE A 254 13.34 9.49 5.37
CA ILE A 254 13.06 8.56 4.27
C ILE A 254 14.23 8.58 3.29
N ASN A 255 14.60 7.38 2.85
CA ASN A 255 15.61 7.20 1.80
C ASN A 255 15.09 6.21 0.76
N ILE A 256 14.94 6.67 -0.48
CA ILE A 256 14.61 5.80 -1.62
C ILE A 256 15.86 5.01 -2.06
N SER A 257 15.72 3.68 -2.11
CA SER A 257 16.74 2.73 -2.55
C SER A 257 16.25 1.95 -3.78
N THR A 258 17.10 1.89 -4.82
CA THR A 258 16.86 1.02 -5.99
C THR A 258 17.15 -0.45 -5.72
N SER A 259 17.60 -0.80 -4.51
CA SER A 259 17.86 -2.17 -4.06
C SER A 259 16.88 -2.56 -2.95
N GLY A 260 16.30 -3.76 -3.04
CA GLY A 260 15.37 -4.29 -2.03
C GLY A 260 13.93 -3.78 -2.16
N VAL A 261 13.38 -3.24 -1.07
CA VAL A 261 11.96 -2.93 -0.83
C VAL A 261 11.51 -1.53 -1.25
N GLY A 262 12.39 -0.80 -1.93
CA GLY A 262 12.12 0.48 -2.55
C GLY A 262 12.46 1.70 -1.71
N PHE A 263 11.99 1.80 -0.46
CA PHE A 263 12.42 2.86 0.46
C PHE A 263 12.37 2.42 1.92
N SER A 264 13.11 3.11 2.76
CA SER A 264 13.20 2.85 4.20
C SER A 264 13.21 4.14 5.00
N LEU A 265 12.60 4.10 6.18
CA LEU A 265 12.74 5.14 7.19
C LEU A 265 13.92 4.78 8.10
N SER A 266 14.90 5.67 8.16
CA SER A 266 16.07 5.57 9.03
C SER A 266 15.86 6.36 10.31
N GLY A 267 16.55 6.03 11.42
CA GLY A 267 16.43 6.76 12.69
C GLY A 267 15.20 6.38 13.53
N THR A 268 14.15 5.84 12.93
CA THR A 268 12.95 5.36 13.62
C THR A 268 12.98 3.83 13.75
N SER A 269 13.05 3.31 14.98
CA SER A 269 13.11 1.85 15.21
C SER A 269 11.74 1.21 15.38
N LYS A 270 10.78 1.97 15.90
CA LYS A 270 9.40 1.54 16.10
C LYS A 270 8.57 1.83 14.85
N GLN A 271 8.69 0.92 13.89
CA GLN A 271 7.97 0.98 12.65
C GLN A 271 7.68 -0.42 12.12
N TRP A 272 6.72 -0.52 11.21
CA TRP A 272 6.56 -1.68 10.34
C TRP A 272 6.06 -1.23 8.98
N SER A 273 6.22 -2.09 7.97
CA SER A 273 5.81 -1.75 6.62
C SER A 273 4.93 -2.82 5.98
N LEU A 274 4.08 -2.37 5.05
CA LEU A 274 3.31 -3.23 4.16
C LEU A 274 3.67 -2.89 2.71
N ILE A 275 4.17 -3.88 1.99
CA ILE A 275 4.70 -3.73 0.64
C ILE A 275 3.79 -4.48 -0.32
N THR A 276 3.41 -3.84 -1.42
CA THR A 276 2.70 -4.46 -2.54
C THR A 276 3.43 -4.21 -3.84
N ARG A 277 3.48 -5.22 -4.72
CA ARG A 277 4.19 -5.14 -5.99
C ARG A 277 3.32 -5.62 -7.14
N ILE A 278 3.30 -4.85 -8.22
CA ILE A 278 2.72 -5.25 -9.51
C ILE A 278 3.85 -5.20 -10.55
N SER A 279 4.06 -6.31 -11.25
CA SER A 279 4.98 -6.34 -12.40
C SER A 279 4.26 -5.87 -13.65
N SER A 280 4.96 -5.18 -14.56
CA SER A 280 4.39 -4.66 -15.80
C SER A 280 4.74 -5.54 -17.00
N ARG A 281 4.28 -5.11 -18.18
CA ARG A 281 4.78 -5.59 -19.48
C ARG A 281 6.21 -5.11 -19.74
N PRO A 282 6.87 -5.67 -20.78
CA PRO A 282 8.15 -5.18 -21.25
C PRO A 282 8.20 -3.66 -21.51
N TYR A 283 9.36 -3.02 -21.25
CA TYR A 283 9.60 -1.58 -21.41
C TYR A 283 10.88 -1.25 -22.19
#